data_AF-A0A944E2N2-F1
#
_entry.id   AF-A0A944E2N2-F1
#
_cell.length_a   1.000
_cell.length_b   1.000
_cell.length_c   1.000
_cell.angle_alpha   90.00
_cell.angle_beta   90.00
_cell.angle_gamma   90.00
#
_symmetry.space_group_name_H-M   'P 1'
#
loop_
_entity.id
_entity.type
_entity.pdbx_description
1 polymer ?
#
loop_
_entity_poly.entity_id
_entity_poly.type
_entity_poly.pdbx_seq_one_letter_code
_entity_poly.pdbx_strand_id
1 'polypeptide(L)'
;MRQPPPPNVTLGPLAPHIPADLYRQADGRPFVIVQAAPAPERTARVYARPVFIGLAVAFGLMGMAAAALALFEFAVRTAAVVGSLTGPIGVGLSLKLFHSKK
;
A
#
# COMPACT_ATOMS: atom_id res chain seq x y z
N MET A 1 -20.18 46.40 -16.20
CA MET A 1 -20.03 45.82 -17.55
C MET A 1 -20.40 44.34 -17.44
N ARG A 2 -21.50 43.90 -18.06
CA ARG A 2 -21.92 42.48 -18.00
C ARG A 2 -21.11 41.71 -19.04
N GLN A 3 -20.30 40.75 -18.60
CA GLN A 3 -19.66 39.82 -19.53
C GLN A 3 -20.73 39.00 -20.25
N PRO A 4 -20.70 38.90 -21.58
CA PRO A 4 -21.52 37.94 -22.31
C PRO A 4 -21.25 36.53 -21.78
N PRO A 5 -22.28 35.66 -21.74
CA PRO A 5 -22.07 34.27 -21.37
C PRO A 5 -21.03 33.63 -22.31
N PRO A 6 -20.11 32.81 -21.78
CA PRO A 6 -19.06 32.21 -22.59
C PRO A 6 -19.68 31.33 -23.68
N PRO A 7 -19.14 31.36 -24.91
CA PRO A 7 -19.59 30.45 -25.95
C PRO A 7 -19.38 28.99 -25.49
N ASN A 8 -20.37 28.13 -25.73
CA ASN A 8 -20.30 26.72 -25.40
C ASN A 8 -19.41 25.99 -26.42
N VAL A 9 -18.09 26.14 -26.26
CA VAL A 9 -17.08 25.53 -27.14
C VAL A 9 -16.43 24.36 -26.42
N THR A 10 -16.77 23.14 -26.85
CA THR A 10 -16.12 21.92 -26.35
C THR A 10 -14.83 21.71 -27.14
N LEU A 11 -13.71 22.19 -26.60
CA LEU A 11 -12.39 21.92 -27.18
C LEU A 11 -12.06 20.43 -26.94
N GLY A 12 -11.94 19.67 -28.02
CA GLY A 12 -11.64 18.24 -27.95
C GLY A 12 -10.25 17.98 -27.37
N PRO A 13 -10.06 16.92 -26.57
CA PRO A 13 -8.80 16.62 -25.90
C PRO A 13 -7.66 16.24 -26.86
N LEU A 14 -7.97 15.88 -28.11
CA LEU A 14 -7.02 15.34 -29.07
C LEU A 14 -6.46 16.38 -30.05
N ALA A 15 -7.05 17.58 -30.13
CA ALA A 15 -6.54 18.66 -30.95
C ALA A 15 -7.15 20.00 -30.50
N PRO A 16 -6.41 20.87 -29.79
CA PRO A 16 -6.85 22.23 -29.47
C PRO A 16 -6.76 23.12 -30.72
N HIS A 17 -7.50 22.75 -31.76
CA HIS A 17 -7.78 23.65 -32.87
C HIS A 17 -8.88 24.60 -32.40
N ILE A 18 -8.64 25.90 -32.52
CA ILE A 18 -9.67 26.90 -32.26
C ILE A 18 -10.69 26.77 -33.39
N PRO A 19 -11.96 26.40 -33.13
CA PRO A 19 -12.94 26.22 -34.20
C PRO A 19 -13.12 27.53 -34.96
N ALA A 20 -13.19 27.47 -36.29
CA ALA A 20 -13.27 28.65 -37.16
C ALA A 20 -14.52 29.52 -36.87
N ASP A 21 -15.59 28.90 -36.36
CA ASP A 21 -16.81 29.58 -35.94
C ASP A 21 -16.56 30.56 -34.78
N LEU A 22 -15.58 30.26 -33.93
CA LEU A 22 -15.18 31.12 -32.81
C LEU A 22 -14.49 32.40 -33.31
N TYR A 23 -13.65 32.28 -34.35
CA TYR A 23 -13.08 33.44 -35.05
C TYR A 23 -14.16 34.27 -35.74
N ARG A 24 -15.14 33.61 -36.37
CA ARG A 24 -16.24 34.29 -37.07
C ARG A 24 -17.19 35.00 -36.11
N GLN A 25 -17.47 34.41 -34.95
CA GLN A 25 -18.29 35.01 -33.89
C GLN A 25 -17.57 36.16 -33.18
N ALA A 26 -16.24 36.12 -33.11
CA ALA A 26 -15.44 37.20 -32.56
C ALA A 26 -15.46 38.46 -33.43
N ASP A 27 -15.82 38.37 -34.72
CA ASP A 27 -15.99 39.50 -35.65
C ASP A 27 -14.83 40.51 -35.59
N GLY A 28 -13.59 40.00 -35.58
CA GLY A 28 -12.37 40.80 -35.50
C GLY A 28 -12.03 41.39 -34.12
N ARG A 29 -12.84 41.12 -33.08
CA ARG A 29 -12.58 41.58 -31.71
C ARG A 29 -11.55 40.68 -31.01
N PRO A 30 -10.66 41.24 -30.18
CA PRO A 30 -9.69 40.45 -29.43
C PRO A 30 -10.40 39.59 -28.37
N PHE A 31 -10.02 38.31 -28.29
CA PHE A 31 -10.53 37.37 -27.28
C PHE A 31 -9.39 36.53 -26.69
N VAL A 32 -9.61 36.03 -25.48
CA VAL A 32 -8.64 35.23 -24.71
C VAL A 32 -9.24 33.85 -24.44
N ILE A 33 -8.52 32.80 -24.85
CA ILE A 33 -8.87 31.42 -24.51
C ILE A 33 -8.04 31.00 -23.30
N VAL A 34 -8.71 30.66 -22.20
CA VAL A 34 -8.07 30.09 -21.01
C VAL A 34 -8.23 28.59 -21.07
N GLN A 35 -7.16 27.87 -21.36
CA GLN A 35 -7.13 26.41 -21.26
C GLN A 35 -6.66 26.02 -19.85
N ALA A 36 -7.49 25.28 -19.11
CA ALA A 36 -7.09 24.70 -17.85
C ALA A 36 -5.99 23.65 -18.10
N ALA A 37 -4.94 23.66 -17.28
CA ALA A 37 -3.93 22.61 -17.33
C ALA A 37 -4.61 21.24 -17.14
N PRO A 38 -4.26 20.21 -17.95
CA PRO A 38 -4.77 18.87 -17.73
C PRO A 38 -4.43 18.43 -16.31
N ALA A 39 -5.39 17.83 -15.61
CA ALA A 39 -5.15 17.26 -14.29
C ALA A 39 -3.95 16.30 -14.38
N PRO A 40 -3.01 16.33 -13.42
CA PRO A 40 -1.88 15.42 -13.46
C PRO A 40 -2.42 13.99 -13.49
N GLU A 41 -2.08 13.24 -14.53
CA GLU A 41 -2.40 11.81 -14.60
C GLU A 41 -1.91 11.16 -13.30
N ARG A 42 -2.84 10.71 -12.45
CA ARG A 42 -2.48 9.89 -11.29
C ARG A 42 -1.95 8.56 -11.83
N THR A 43 -0.65 8.53 -12.12
CA THR A 43 0.06 7.35 -12.58
C THR A 43 -0.10 6.23 -11.55
N ALA A 44 -0.30 4.99 -12.01
CA ALA A 44 -0.41 3.79 -11.17
C ALA A 44 0.73 3.66 -10.13
N ARG A 45 1.90 4.28 -10.38
CA ARG A 45 3.02 4.40 -9.42
C ARG A 45 2.64 4.97 -8.06
N VAL A 46 1.65 5.85 -7.98
CA VAL A 46 1.23 6.46 -6.70
C VAL A 46 0.64 5.41 -5.75
N TYR A 47 -0.04 4.40 -6.31
CA TYR A 47 -0.66 3.32 -5.54
C TYR A 47 0.27 2.11 -5.33
N ALA A 48 1.31 1.97 -6.15
CA ALA A 48 2.26 0.87 -6.02
C ALA A 48 3.03 0.91 -4.68
N ARG A 49 3.44 2.11 -4.24
CA ARG A 49 4.24 2.29 -3.01
C ARG A 49 3.55 1.75 -1.74
N PRO A 50 2.30 2.12 -1.40
CA PRO A 50 1.64 1.59 -0.21
C PRO A 50 1.40 0.07 -0.28
N VAL A 51 1.14 -0.47 -1.48
CA VAL A 51 0.95 -1.91 -1.68
C VAL A 51 2.22 -2.69 -1.37
N PHE A 52 3.38 -2.24 -1.88
CA PHE A 52 4.66 -2.90 -1.59
C PHE A 52 5.02 -2.84 -0.10
N ILE A 53 4.73 -1.72 0.58
CA ILE A 53 4.95 -1.61 2.02
C ILE A 53 4.04 -2.60 2.77
N GLY A 54 2.76 -2.67 2.42
CA GLY A 54 1.82 -3.61 3.03
C GLY A 54 2.26 -5.07 2.85
N LEU A 55 2.69 -5.44 1.64
CA LEU A 55 3.21 -6.77 1.36
C LEU A 55 4.48 -7.09 2.17
N ALA A 56 5.44 -6.17 2.23
CA ALA A 56 6.67 -6.38 2.99
C ALA A 56 6.40 -6.63 4.48
N VAL A 57 5.47 -5.86 5.08
CA VAL A 57 5.06 -6.04 6.47
C VAL A 57 4.36 -7.39 6.66
N ALA A 58 3.44 -7.76 5.77
CA ALA A 58 2.73 -9.03 5.86
C ALA A 58 3.70 -10.24 5.79
N PHE A 59 4.63 -10.23 4.84
CA PHE A 59 5.65 -11.27 4.73
C PHE A 59 6.59 -11.28 5.94
N GLY A 60 6.97 -10.12 6.47
CA GLY A 60 7.78 -10.02 7.68
C GLY A 60 7.09 -10.65 8.90
N LEU A 61 5.81 -10.36 9.12
CA LEU A 61 5.02 -10.94 10.20
C LEU A 61 4.83 -12.45 10.04
N MET A 62 4.55 -12.90 8.81
CA MET A 62 4.44 -14.32 8.50
C MET A 62 5.77 -15.05 8.76
N GLY A 63 6.89 -14.47 8.35
CA GLY A 63 8.22 -15.01 8.60
C GLY A 63 8.57 -15.07 10.09
N MET A 64 8.24 -14.02 10.86
CA MET A 64 8.43 -14.02 12.31
C MET A 64 7.59 -15.09 13.00
N ALA A 65 6.32 -15.26 12.61
CA ALA A 65 5.47 -16.31 13.16
C ALA A 65 6.01 -17.71 12.83
N ALA A 66 6.44 -17.93 11.59
CA ALA A 66 7.06 -19.19 11.16
C ALA A 66 8.35 -19.48 11.93
N ALA A 67 9.21 -18.47 12.12
CA ALA A 67 10.44 -18.62 12.89
C ALA A 67 10.16 -18.95 14.36
N ALA A 68 9.18 -18.27 14.99
CA ALA A 68 8.78 -18.55 16.36
C ALA A 68 8.26 -19.99 16.52
N LEU A 69 7.41 -20.45 15.60
CA LEU A 69 6.92 -21.82 15.57
C LEU A 69 8.04 -22.84 15.37
N ALA A 70 8.98 -22.57 14.45
CA ALA A 70 10.14 -23.44 14.23
C ALA A 70 11.02 -23.54 15.48
N LEU A 71 11.24 -22.43 16.18
CA LEU A 71 12.02 -22.40 17.42
C LEU A 71 11.31 -23.19 18.53
N PHE A 72 9.98 -23.05 18.63
CA PHE A 72 9.18 -23.79 19.60
C PHE A 72 9.19 -25.28 19.32
N GLU A 73 8.99 -25.69 18.07
CA GLU A 73 9.06 -27.10 17.67
C GLU A 73 10.43 -27.70 17.98
N PHE A 74 11.50 -26.97 17.65
CA PHE A 74 12.87 -27.40 17.98
C PHE A 74 13.08 -27.55 19.50
N ALA A 75 12.58 -26.61 20.30
CA ALA A 75 12.67 -26.67 21.75
C ALA A 75 11.89 -27.86 22.32
N VAL A 76 10.65 -28.07 21.88
CA VAL A 76 9.80 -29.19 22.30
C VAL A 76 10.44 -30.52 21.94
N ARG A 77 10.95 -30.65 20.71
CA ARG A 77 11.60 -31.87 20.25
C ARG A 77 12.86 -32.17 21.05
N THR A 78 13.65 -31.14 21.36
CA THR A 78 14.84 -31.27 22.21
C THR A 78 14.45 -31.66 23.63
N ALA A 79 13.45 -31.02 24.23
CA ALA A 79 12.95 -31.36 25.56
C ALA A 79 12.41 -32.80 25.63
N ALA A 80 11.72 -33.26 24.59
CA ALA A 80 11.23 -34.64 24.50
C ALA A 80 12.40 -35.65 24.41
N VAL A 81 13.44 -35.35 23.65
CA VAL A 81 14.67 -36.17 23.57
C VAL A 81 15.41 -36.20 24.90
N VAL A 82 15.56 -35.06 25.57
CA VAL A 82 16.20 -34.99 26.89
C VAL A 82 15.35 -35.73 27.94
N GLY A 83 14.04 -35.57 27.90
CA GLY A 83 13.10 -36.27 28.78
C GLY A 83 13.12 -37.79 28.58
N SER A 84 13.23 -38.26 27.33
CA SER A 84 13.33 -39.69 27.04
C SER A 84 14.67 -40.28 27.48
N LEU A 85 15.76 -39.50 27.40
CA LEU A 85 17.09 -39.92 27.85
C LEU A 85 17.25 -39.88 29.39
N THR A 86 16.57 -38.97 30.08
CA THR A 86 16.70 -38.78 31.54
C THR A 86 15.68 -39.57 32.38
N GLY A 87 14.67 -40.16 31.74
CA GLY A 87 13.63 -40.93 32.41
C GLY A 87 12.80 -40.11 33.42
N PRO A 88 11.91 -40.75 34.20
CA PRO A 88 11.01 -40.07 35.14
C PRO A 88 11.75 -39.28 36.25
N ILE A 89 13.05 -39.51 36.44
CA ILE A 89 13.89 -38.80 37.42
C ILE A 89 14.16 -37.35 36.97
N GLY A 90 14.38 -37.12 35.66
CA GLY A 90 14.57 -35.77 35.11
C GLY A 90 13.31 -34.91 35.18
N VAL A 91 12.15 -35.52 34.92
CA VAL A 91 10.83 -34.85 35.00
C VAL A 91 10.52 -34.39 36.43
N GLY A 92 10.86 -35.21 37.45
CA GLY A 92 10.68 -34.86 38.86
C GLY A 92 11.54 -33.69 39.33
N LEU A 93 12.78 -33.59 38.85
CA LEU A 93 13.70 -32.47 39.15
C LEU A 93 13.32 -31.19 38.38
N SER A 94 12.96 -31.29 37.10
CA SER A 94 12.46 -30.14 36.33
C SER A 94 11.14 -29.60 36.89
N LEU A 95 10.17 -30.44 37.25
CA LEU A 95 8.93 -29.99 37.92
C LEU A 95 9.23 -29.36 39.29
N LYS A 96 10.21 -29.86 40.04
CA LYS A 96 10.67 -29.24 41.31
C LYS A 96 11.33 -27.88 41.10
N LEU A 97 12.02 -27.66 39.98
CA LEU A 97 12.65 -26.38 39.64
C LEU A 97 11.64 -25.34 39.12
N PHE A 98 10.63 -25.76 38.35
CA PHE A 98 9.52 -24.88 37.95
C PHE A 98 8.52 -24.61 39.08
N HIS A 99 8.51 -25.43 40.14
CA HIS A 99 7.82 -25.14 41.38
C HIS A 99 8.69 -24.26 42.28
N SER A 100 8.87 -22.99 41.90
CA SER A 100 9.37 -21.98 42.85
C SER A 100 8.32 -21.86 43.95
N LYS A 101 8.68 -22.34 45.14
CA LYS A 101 7.89 -22.12 46.36
C LYS A 101 7.75 -20.60 46.53
N LYS A 102 6.52 -20.17 46.87
CA LYS A 102 6.16 -18.79 47.20
C LYS A 102 7.27 -18.02 47.89
#